data_AF-A0A2G9N5V5-F1
#
_entry.id   AF-A0A2G9N5V5-F1
#
_cell.length_a   1.000
_cell.length_b   1.000
_cell.length_c   1.000
_cell.angle_alpha   90.00
_cell.angle_beta   90.00
_cell.angle_gamma   90.00
#
_symmetry.space_group_name_H-M   'P 1'
#
loop_
_entity.id
_entity.type
_entity.pdbx_description
1 polymer ?
#
loop_
_entity_poly.entity_id
_entity_poly.type
_entity_poly.pdbx_seq_one_letter_code
_entity_poly.pdbx_strand_id
1 'polypeptide(L)'
;MRERKPNTFEKILLVVGVAVLMVGYGLIHWQISLIGFTIDIIMAIFLWLMLVALIIIAAANENIKEETKHIIELQLQEIRLLREEVRRK
;
A
#
# COMPACT_ATOMS: atom_id res chain seq x y z
N MET A 1 8.59 -17.81 -11.12
CA MET A 1 8.08 -16.54 -10.57
C MET A 1 9.25 -15.57 -10.54
N ARG A 2 9.27 -14.54 -11.39
CA ARG A 2 10.36 -13.54 -11.41
C ARG A 2 10.29 -12.74 -10.10
N GLU A 3 11.42 -12.59 -9.42
CA GLU A 3 11.53 -11.82 -8.18
C GLU A 3 11.09 -10.36 -8.44
N ARG A 4 10.00 -9.93 -7.79
CA ARG A 4 9.59 -8.52 -7.82
C ARG A 4 10.65 -7.70 -7.09
N LYS A 5 11.15 -6.66 -7.74
CA LYS A 5 11.98 -5.66 -7.07
C LYS A 5 11.05 -4.71 -6.32
N PRO A 6 11.21 -4.53 -5.01
CA PRO A 6 10.35 -3.63 -4.25
C PRO A 6 10.51 -2.21 -4.80
N ASN A 7 9.37 -1.62 -5.16
CA ASN A 7 9.35 -0.29 -5.77
C ASN A 7 9.74 0.76 -4.72
N THR A 8 10.28 1.90 -5.17
CA THR A 8 10.64 3.02 -4.29
C THR A 8 9.43 3.50 -3.49
N PHE A 9 8.23 3.43 -4.09
CA PHE A 9 6.97 3.74 -3.40
C PHE A 9 6.70 2.79 -2.23
N GLU A 10 6.81 1.47 -2.43
CA GLU A 10 6.59 0.48 -1.36
C GLU A 10 7.57 0.69 -0.20
N LYS A 11 8.84 0.99 -0.49
CA LYS A 11 9.85 1.27 0.54
C LYS A 11 9.51 2.51 1.34
N ILE A 12 9.11 3.60 0.67
CA ILE A 12 8.72 4.84 1.34
C ILE A 12 7.46 4.61 2.18
N LEU A 13 6.45 3.94 1.61
CA LEU A 13 5.19 3.67 2.30
C LEU A 13 5.39 2.78 3.53
N LEU A 14 6.32 1.81 3.47
CA LEU A 14 6.67 0.98 4.60
C LEU A 14 7.32 1.80 5.72
N VAL A 15 8.27 2.68 5.39
CA VAL A 15 8.90 3.58 6.38
C VAL A 15 7.87 4.52 7.00
N VAL A 16 6.99 5.11 6.18
CA VAL A 16 5.92 6.00 6.65
C VAL A 16 4.92 5.23 7.52
N GLY A 17 4.52 4.02 7.14
CA GLY A 17 3.61 3.18 7.90
C GLY A 17 4.17 2.83 9.28
N VAL A 18 5.44 2.45 9.36
CA VAL A 18 6.12 2.17 10.63
C VAL A 18 6.22 3.45 11.49
N ALA A 19 6.55 4.59 10.89
CA ALA A 19 6.59 5.87 11.60
C ALA A 19 5.22 6.25 12.18
N VAL A 20 4.14 6.10 11.40
CA VAL A 20 2.76 6.37 11.86
C VAL A 20 2.35 5.43 12.99
N LEU A 21 2.78 4.16 12.96
CA LEU A 21 2.51 3.22 14.05
C LEU A 21 3.20 3.63 15.35
N MET A 22 4.50 3.95 15.29
CA MET A 22 5.26 4.34 16.48
C MET A 22 4.78 5.67 17.05
N VAL A 23 4.61 6.69 16.20
CA VAL A 23 4.18 8.03 16.63
C VAL A 23 2.75 7.99 17.15
N GLY A 24 1.83 7.32 16.45
CA GLY A 24 0.43 7.24 16.87
C GLY A 24 0.27 6.52 18.21
N TYR A 25 0.95 5.38 18.40
CA TYR A 25 0.97 4.70 19.70
C TYR A 25 1.56 5.60 20.80
N GLY A 26 2.69 6.27 20.54
CA GLY A 26 3.35 7.15 21.51
C GLY A 26 2.45 8.31 21.95
N LEU A 27 1.78 8.97 21.01
CA LEU A 27 0.86 10.08 21.31
C LEU A 27 -0.36 9.63 22.10
N ILE A 28 -0.97 8.50 21.72
CA ILE A 28 -2.13 7.94 22.42
C ILE A 28 -1.75 7.53 23.84
N HIS A 29 -0.62 6.83 24.00
CA HIS A 29 -0.14 6.40 25.30
C HIS A 29 0.17 7.60 26.22
N TRP A 30 0.84 8.62 25.67
CA TRP A 30 1.12 9.85 26.40
C TRP A 30 -0.16 10.54 26.88
N GLN A 31 -1.17 10.67 25.99
CA GLN A 31 -2.45 11.26 26.34
C GLN A 31 -3.19 10.47 27.44
N ILE A 32 -3.19 9.14 27.35
CA ILE A 32 -3.78 8.27 28.38
C ILE A 32 -3.06 8.46 29.73
N SER A 33 -1.73 8.56 29.74
CA SER A 33 -0.98 8.75 30.98
C SER A 33 -1.23 10.11 31.66
N LEU A 34 -1.59 11.14 30.89
CA LEU A 34 -1.84 12.49 31.38
C LEU A 34 -3.26 12.67 31.92
N ILE A 35 -4.27 12.19 31.19
CA ILE A 35 -5.68 12.54 31.42
C ILE A 35 -6.52 11.33 31.86
N GLY A 36 -5.96 10.12 31.77
CA GLY A 36 -6.71 8.87 31.98
C GLY A 36 -7.52 8.48 30.74
N PHE A 37 -8.40 7.48 30.88
CA PHE A 37 -9.16 6.94 29.76
C PHE A 37 -10.45 7.75 29.54
N THR A 38 -10.53 8.48 28.42
CA THR A 38 -11.69 9.30 28.04
C THR A 38 -12.30 8.84 26.71
N ILE A 39 -13.53 9.26 26.43
CA ILE A 39 -14.22 8.96 25.16
C ILE A 39 -13.45 9.53 23.97
N ASP A 40 -12.85 10.72 24.12
CA ASP A 40 -12.05 11.35 23.06
C ASP A 40 -10.84 10.50 22.66
N ILE A 41 -10.24 9.78 23.62
CA ILE A 41 -9.13 8.87 23.35
C ILE A 41 -9.62 7.65 22.56
N ILE A 42 -10.83 7.14 22.83
CA ILE A 42 -11.42 6.07 22.05
C ILE A 42 -11.63 6.52 20.60
N MET A 43 -12.14 7.74 20.40
CA MET A 43 -12.28 8.32 19.06
C MET A 43 -10.93 8.49 18.36
N ALA A 44 -9.90 8.95 19.08
CA ALA A 44 -8.54 9.10 18.55
C ALA A 44 -7.92 7.75 18.14
N ILE A 45 -8.09 6.71 18.97
CA ILE A 45 -7.66 5.34 18.66
C ILE A 45 -8.37 4.85 17.41
N PHE A 46 -9.69 5.05 17.30
CA PHE A 46 -10.46 4.62 16.14
C PHE A 46 -9.99 5.32 14.84
N LEU A 47 -9.78 6.63 14.88
CA LEU A 47 -9.24 7.40 13.75
C LEU A 47 -7.83 6.96 13.38
N TRP A 48 -6.98 6.66 14.37
CA TRP A 48 -5.65 6.14 14.13
C TRP A 48 -5.65 4.77 13.46
N LEU A 49 -6.50 3.84 13.92
CA LEU A 49 -6.68 2.54 13.27
C LEU A 49 -7.22 2.69 11.84
N MET A 50 -8.11 3.65 11.60
CA MET A 50 -8.60 3.96 10.26
C MET A 50 -7.47 4.47 9.35
N LEU A 51 -6.59 5.33 9.86
CA LEU A 51 -5.40 5.79 9.13
C LEU A 51 -4.48 4.61 8.77
N VAL A 52 -4.24 3.69 9.71
CA VAL A 52 -3.45 2.48 9.46
C VAL A 52 -4.11 1.64 8.35
N ALA A 53 -5.43 1.46 8.39
CA ALA A 53 -6.15 0.74 7.34
C ALA A 53 -6.00 1.41 5.96
N LEU A 54 -6.07 2.74 5.89
CA LEU A 54 -5.86 3.48 4.63
C LEU A 54 -4.45 3.29 4.07
N ILE A 55 -3.42 3.26 4.93
CA ILE A 55 -2.04 2.99 4.51
C ILE A 55 -1.92 1.58 3.91
N ILE A 56 -2.57 0.58 4.53
CA ILE A 56 -2.59 -0.80 4.02
C ILE A 56 -3.29 -0.87 2.66
N ILE A 57 -4.45 -0.20 2.51
CA ILE A 57 -5.18 -0.14 1.23
C ILE A 57 -4.34 0.53 0.15
N ALA A 58 -3.63 1.62 0.48
CA ALA A 58 -2.73 2.29 -0.45
C ALA A 58 -1.59 1.37 -0.92
N ALA A 59 -1.03 0.56 -0.01
CA ALA A 59 -0.01 -0.44 -0.36
C ALA A 59 -0.57 -1.50 -1.32
N ALA A 60 -1.74 -2.04 -1.01
CA ALA A 60 -2.40 -3.04 -1.83
C ALA A 60 -2.72 -2.50 -3.24
N ASN A 61 -3.19 -1.25 -3.33
CA ASN A 61 -3.50 -0.61 -4.60
C ASN A 61 -2.28 -0.41 -5.49
N GLU A 62 -1.12 -0.01 -4.94
CA GLU A 62 0.09 0.09 -5.75
C GLU A 62 0.54 -1.29 -6.26
N ASN A 63 0.47 -2.32 -5.41
CA ASN A 63 0.80 -3.68 -5.83
C ASN A 63 -0.10 -4.15 -7.00
N ILE A 64 -1.41 -3.94 -6.90
CA ILE A 64 -2.39 -4.27 -7.96
C ILE A 64 -2.12 -3.49 -9.24
N LYS A 65 -1.79 -2.20 -9.14
CA LYS A 65 -1.45 -1.35 -10.29
C LYS A 65 -0.23 -1.87 -11.03
N GLU A 66 0.82 -2.29 -10.32
CA GLU A 66 1.99 -2.90 -10.94
C GLU A 66 1.69 -4.24 -11.61
N GLU A 67 0.88 -5.09 -10.98
CA GLU A 67 0.43 -6.36 -11.59
C GLU A 67 -0.34 -6.10 -12.89
N THR A 68 -1.27 -5.16 -12.85
CA THR A 68 -2.09 -4.79 -14.00
C THR A 68 -1.23 -4.29 -15.16
N LYS A 69 -0.25 -3.42 -14.88
CA LYS A 69 0.68 -2.93 -15.91
C LYS A 69 1.45 -4.07 -16.57
N HIS A 70 1.95 -5.02 -15.80
CA HIS A 70 2.68 -6.17 -16.32
C HIS A 70 1.78 -7.07 -17.20
N ILE A 71 0.54 -7.30 -16.78
CA ILE A 71 -0.43 -8.08 -17.57
C ILE A 71 -0.71 -7.39 -18.91
N ILE A 72 -0.88 -6.06 -18.93
CA ILE A 72 -1.08 -5.29 -20.16
C ILE A 72 0.14 -5.40 -21.09
N GLU A 73 1.36 -5.29 -20.56
CA GLU A 73 2.59 -5.44 -21.35
C GLU A 73 2.69 -6.82 -22.01
N LEU A 74 2.36 -7.88 -21.27
CA LEU A 74 2.31 -9.24 -21.81
C LEU A 74 1.26 -9.37 -22.92
N GLN A 75 0.05 -8.86 -22.70
CA GLN A 75 -1.02 -8.89 -23.70
C GLN A 75 -0.64 -8.12 -24.96
N LEU A 76 0.03 -6.98 -24.84
CA LEU A 76 0.52 -6.22 -26.00
C LEU A 76 1.59 -6.98 -26.78
N GLN A 77 2.48 -7.69 -26.10
CA GLN A 77 3.48 -8.55 -26.76
C GLN A 77 2.80 -9.70 -27.50
N GLU A 78 1.83 -10.37 -26.86
CA GLU A 78 1.09 -11.47 -27.47
C GLU A 78 0.33 -11.01 -28.73
N ILE A 79 -0.36 -9.86 -28.68
CA ILE A 79 -1.05 -9.27 -29.84
C ILE A 79 -0.07 -8.94 -30.97
N ARG A 80 1.14 -8.43 -30.65
CA ARG A 80 2.17 -8.15 -31.66
C ARG A 80 2.64 -9.42 -32.36
N LEU A 81 2.93 -10.47 -31.60
CA LEU A 81 3.35 -11.76 -32.15
C LEU A 81 2.26 -12.37 -33.04
N LEU A 82 1.00 -12.35 -32.60
CA LEU A 82 -0.14 -12.82 -33.39
C LEU A 82 -0.29 -12.02 -34.70
N ARG A 83 -0.11 -10.70 -34.66
CA ARG A 83 -0.16 -9.85 -35.86
C ARG A 83 0.94 -10.22 -36.86
N GLU A 84 2.16 -10.47 -36.38
CA GLU A 84 3.27 -10.89 -37.24
C GLU A 84 3.02 -12.26 -37.88
N GLU A 85 2.43 -13.19 -37.14
CA GLU A 85 2.08 -14.52 -37.64
C GLU A 85 0.98 -14.46 -38.72
N VAL A 86 -0.06 -13.67 -38.49
CA VAL A 86 -1.12 -13.42 -39.50
C VAL A 86 -0.54 -12.78 -40.75
N ARG A 87 0.45 -11.89 -40.64
CA ARG A 87 1.08 -11.22 -41.79
C ARG A 87 2.00 -12.13 -42.60
N ARG A 88 2.49 -13.22 -42.02
CA ARG A 88 3.35 -14.21 -42.70
C ARG A 88 2.57 -15.29 -43.44
N LYS A 89 1.27 -15.42 -43.20
CA LYS A 89 0.34 -16.28 -43.96
C LYS A 89 -0.30 -15.49 -45.08
#